data_AF-A0A9C8MMW0-F1
#
_entry.id   AF-A0A9C8MMW0-F1
#
_cell.length_a   1.000
_cell.length_b   1.000
_cell.length_c   1.000
_cell.angle_alpha   90.00
_cell.angle_beta   90.00
_cell.angle_gamma   90.00
#
_symmetry.space_group_name_H-M   'P 1'
#
loop_
_entity.id
_entity.type
_entity.pdbx_description
1 polymer ?
#
loop_
_entity_poly.entity_id
_entity_poly.type
_entity_poly.pdbx_seq_one_letter_code
_entity_poly.pdbx_strand_id
1 'polypeptide(L)'
;MKRQILIVILATLSTSLFAAEVEREAITSCAYQSGTAYEIQKIRQSQGDTWETFQSTVKQIYQDTPGRSDLLNIGKRVYFNPVSVSPEDIENQILESCLKRYQGKEPMT
;
A
#
# COMPACT_ATOMS: atom_id res chain seq x y z
N MET A 1 -2.23 28.25 36.64
CA MET A 1 -1.00 28.13 35.84
C MET A 1 -0.37 26.74 35.85
N LYS A 2 0.19 26.21 36.95
CA LYS A 2 0.85 24.85 36.94
C LYS A 2 -0.01 23.72 36.37
N ARG A 3 -1.31 23.66 36.72
CA ARG A 3 -2.25 22.63 36.25
C ARG A 3 -2.60 22.77 34.75
N GLN A 4 -2.66 24.00 34.23
CA GLN A 4 -2.88 24.26 32.80
C GLN A 4 -1.65 23.91 31.97
N ILE A 5 -0.44 24.20 32.48
CA ILE A 5 0.82 23.80 31.83
C ILE A 5 0.92 22.26 31.76
N LEU A 6 0.54 21.56 32.83
CA LEU A 6 0.54 20.09 32.84
C LEU A 6 -0.43 19.49 31.81
N ILE A 7 -1.61 20.09 31.64
CA ILE A 7 -2.61 19.68 30.65
C ILE A 7 -2.08 19.90 29.23
N VAL A 8 -1.43 21.04 28.95
CA VAL A 8 -0.83 21.32 27.64
C VAL A 8 0.30 20.34 27.33
N ILE A 9 1.18 20.06 28.30
CA ILE A 9 2.26 19.08 28.12
C ILE A 9 1.68 17.70 27.83
N LEU A 10 0.69 17.25 28.60
CA LEU A 10 0.06 15.94 28.41
C LEU A 10 -0.67 15.83 27.05
N ALA A 11 -1.31 16.90 26.60
CA ALA A 11 -1.93 16.97 25.28
C ALA A 11 -0.88 16.87 24.16
N THR A 12 0.23 17.60 24.25
CA THR A 12 1.30 17.53 23.24
C THR A 12 1.98 16.16 23.18
N LEU A 13 2.16 15.49 24.31
CA LEU A 13 2.79 14.16 24.39
C LEU A 13 1.88 13.05 23.83
N SER A 14 0.57 13.16 24.04
CA SER A 14 -0.38 12.21 23.46
C SER A 14 -0.46 12.37 21.94
N THR A 15 -0.50 13.60 21.42
CA THR A 15 -0.53 13.83 19.97
C THR A 15 0.71 13.32 19.24
N SER A 16 1.90 13.39 19.85
CA SER A 16 3.12 12.89 19.22
C SER A 16 3.18 11.35 19.17
N LEU A 17 2.67 10.66 20.19
CA LEU A 17 2.56 9.20 20.20
C LEU A 17 1.58 8.71 19.13
N PHE A 18 0.41 9.36 19.00
CA PHE A 18 -0.55 9.01 17.94
C PHE A 18 0.01 9.26 16.53
N ALA A 19 0.77 10.34 16.31
CA ALA A 19 1.40 10.60 15.02
C ALA A 19 2.42 9.52 14.63
N ALA A 20 3.23 9.05 15.58
CA ALA A 20 4.23 8.01 15.34
C ALA A 20 3.61 6.65 15.00
N GLU A 21 2.48 6.29 15.62
CA GLU A 21 1.79 5.03 15.32
C GLU A 21 1.15 5.06 13.93
N VAL A 22 0.49 6.17 13.57
CA VAL A 22 -0.11 6.36 12.24
C VAL A 22 0.96 6.31 11.14
N GLU A 23 2.14 6.90 11.37
CA GLU A 23 3.26 6.82 10.44
C GLU A 23 3.78 5.38 10.28
N ARG A 24 3.87 4.61 11.38
CA ARG A 24 4.30 3.20 11.35
C ARG A 24 3.31 2.31 10.61
N GLU A 25 2.02 2.44 10.89
CA GLU A 25 0.97 1.69 10.20
C GLU A 25 0.97 2.01 8.69
N ALA A 26 1.15 3.28 8.33
CA ALA A 26 1.29 3.73 6.96
C ALA A 26 2.48 3.08 6.23
N ILE A 27 3.67 3.11 6.85
CA ILE A 27 4.87 2.49 6.29
C ILE A 27 4.67 0.98 6.10
N THR A 28 4.07 0.31 7.09
CA THR A 28 3.82 -1.14 7.03
C THR A 28 2.83 -1.49 5.90
N SER A 29 1.75 -0.73 5.77
CA SER A 29 0.76 -0.88 4.69
C SER A 29 1.38 -0.63 3.31
N CYS A 30 2.20 0.41 3.18
CA CYS A 30 2.86 0.72 1.90
C CYS A 30 3.90 -0.33 1.50
N ALA A 31 4.68 -0.83 2.46
CA ALA A 31 5.63 -1.92 2.22
C ALA A 31 4.93 -3.20 1.77
N TYR A 32 3.78 -3.53 2.38
CA TYR A 32 2.96 -4.66 1.94
C TYR A 32 2.48 -4.48 0.49
N GLN A 33 1.96 -3.29 0.14
CA GLN A 33 1.48 -3.02 -1.21
C GLN A 33 2.60 -3.07 -2.25
N SER A 34 3.76 -2.47 -1.96
CA SER A 34 4.89 -2.41 -2.89
C SER A 34 5.52 -3.79 -3.09
N GLY A 35 5.75 -4.54 -2.01
CA GLY A 35 6.30 -5.90 -2.08
C GLY A 35 5.36 -6.87 -2.80
N THR A 36 4.04 -6.74 -2.59
CA THR A 36 3.06 -7.53 -3.35
C THR A 36 3.10 -7.18 -4.84
N ALA A 37 3.23 -5.89 -5.18
CA ALA A 37 3.33 -5.45 -6.57
C ALA A 37 4.60 -5.97 -7.28
N TYR A 38 5.73 -6.00 -6.56
CA TYR A 38 6.99 -6.59 -7.02
C TYR A 38 6.80 -8.04 -7.46
N GLU A 39 6.20 -8.87 -6.59
CA GLU A 39 6.00 -10.29 -6.89
C GLU A 39 4.98 -10.51 -8.02
N ILE A 40 3.92 -9.70 -8.10
CA ILE A 40 2.97 -9.78 -9.22
C ILE A 40 3.67 -9.46 -10.54
N GLN A 41 4.54 -8.45 -10.60
CA GLN A 41 5.25 -8.09 -11.83
C GLN A 41 6.25 -9.20 -12.23
N LYS A 42 6.97 -9.81 -11.28
CA LYS A 42 7.83 -10.97 -11.55
C LYS A 42 7.04 -12.13 -12.13
N ILE A 43 5.93 -12.48 -11.50
CA ILE A 43 5.04 -13.55 -11.96
C ILE A 43 4.56 -13.25 -13.38
N ARG A 44 4.04 -12.04 -13.61
CA ARG A 44 3.56 -11.59 -14.93
C ARG A 44 4.63 -11.66 -16.00
N GLN A 45 5.87 -11.23 -15.71
CA GLN A 45 6.98 -11.32 -16.66
C GLN A 45 7.39 -12.75 -16.98
N SER A 46 7.31 -13.65 -15.99
CA SER A 46 7.65 -15.06 -16.19
C SER A 46 6.56 -15.88 -16.89
N GLN A 47 5.29 -15.57 -16.62
CA GLN A 47 4.13 -16.35 -17.10
C GLN A 47 3.46 -15.73 -18.34
N GLY A 48 3.62 -14.42 -18.55
CA GLY A 48 2.98 -13.70 -19.66
C GLY A 48 1.47 -13.51 -19.47
N ASP A 49 0.97 -13.64 -18.23
CA ASP A 49 -0.45 -13.54 -17.92
C ASP A 49 -1.05 -12.17 -18.30
N THR A 50 -2.30 -12.20 -18.72
CA THR A 50 -3.13 -10.98 -18.83
C THR A 50 -3.80 -10.67 -17.49
N TRP A 51 -4.36 -9.47 -17.39
CA TRP A 51 -5.11 -9.05 -16.21
C TRP A 51 -6.29 -9.98 -15.94
N GLU A 52 -6.99 -10.43 -16.98
CA GLU A 52 -8.15 -11.32 -16.89
C GLU A 52 -7.75 -12.68 -16.30
N THR A 53 -6.65 -13.26 -16.78
CA THR A 53 -6.10 -14.52 -16.25
C THR A 53 -5.73 -14.38 -14.79
N PHE A 54 -4.96 -13.35 -14.44
CA PHE A 54 -4.57 -13.09 -13.05
C PHE A 54 -5.79 -12.92 -12.13
N GLN A 55 -6.77 -12.10 -12.55
CA GLN A 55 -7.98 -11.86 -11.77
C GLN A 55 -8.77 -13.16 -11.56
N SER A 56 -8.92 -13.98 -12.61
CA SER A 56 -9.63 -15.26 -12.53
C SER A 56 -8.92 -16.20 -11.56
N THR A 57 -7.60 -16.34 -11.66
CA THR A 57 -6.78 -17.17 -10.77
C THR A 57 -6.91 -16.73 -9.30
N VAL A 58 -6.81 -15.44 -9.01
CA VAL A 58 -7.00 -14.91 -7.65
C VAL A 58 -8.40 -15.22 -7.11
N LYS A 59 -9.44 -15.06 -7.92
CA LYS A 59 -10.83 -15.36 -7.52
C LYS A 59 -11.09 -16.85 -7.30
N GLN A 60 -10.34 -17.72 -7.98
CA GLN A 60 -10.44 -19.17 -7.83
C GLN A 60 -9.74 -19.68 -6.56
N ILE A 61 -8.60 -19.08 -6.20
CA ILE A 61 -7.79 -19.51 -5.05
C ILE A 61 -8.30 -18.90 -3.73
N TYR A 62 -8.71 -17.63 -3.76
CA TYR A 62 -9.05 -16.88 -2.55
C TYR A 62 -10.56 -16.64 -2.40
N GLN A 63 -11.05 -16.86 -1.18
CA GLN A 63 -12.41 -16.51 -0.78
C GLN A 63 -12.67 -15.00 -0.90
N ASP A 64 -13.96 -14.63 -0.97
CA ASP A 64 -14.38 -13.23 -1.00
C ASP A 64 -14.15 -12.54 0.34
N THR A 65 -12.96 -11.96 0.47
CA THR A 65 -12.47 -11.30 1.67
C THR A 65 -11.86 -9.94 1.32
N PRO A 66 -11.71 -9.03 2.30
CA PRO A 66 -10.99 -7.78 2.10
C PRO A 66 -9.59 -8.01 1.52
N GLY A 67 -8.83 -9.00 2.03
CA GLY A 67 -7.49 -9.31 1.52
C GLY A 67 -7.46 -9.74 0.05
N ARG A 68 -8.49 -10.45 -0.43
CA ARG A 68 -8.62 -10.74 -1.88
C ARG A 68 -8.83 -9.45 -2.68
N SER A 69 -9.67 -8.55 -2.17
CA SER A 69 -9.93 -7.27 -2.84
C SER A 69 -8.68 -6.41 -2.88
N ASP A 70 -7.89 -6.37 -1.80
CA ASP A 70 -6.62 -5.67 -1.73
C ASP A 70 -5.61 -6.22 -2.74
N LEU A 71 -5.47 -7.55 -2.82
CA LEU A 71 -4.60 -8.21 -3.81
C LEU A 71 -5.02 -7.86 -5.25
N LEU A 72 -6.32 -7.87 -5.55
CA LEU A 72 -6.83 -7.49 -6.86
C LEU A 72 -6.57 -6.01 -7.16
N ASN A 73 -6.71 -5.12 -6.17
CA ASN A 73 -6.43 -3.70 -6.35
C ASN A 73 -4.95 -3.43 -6.61
N ILE A 74 -4.05 -4.08 -5.87
CA ILE A 74 -2.60 -4.00 -6.11
C ILE A 74 -2.28 -4.55 -7.50
N GLY A 75 -2.79 -5.75 -7.83
CA GLY A 75 -2.59 -6.35 -9.15
C GLY A 75 -3.04 -5.43 -10.27
N LYS A 76 -4.23 -4.84 -10.19
CA LYS A 76 -4.73 -3.92 -11.21
C LYS A 76 -3.77 -2.76 -11.48
N ARG A 77 -3.14 -2.21 -10.43
CA ARG A 77 -2.12 -1.15 -10.57
C ARG A 77 -0.87 -1.65 -11.30
N VAL A 78 -0.42 -2.87 -11.04
CA VAL A 78 0.68 -3.49 -11.79
C VAL A 78 0.31 -3.67 -13.27
N TYR A 79 -0.89 -4.17 -13.55
CA TYR A 79 -1.33 -4.46 -14.91
C TYR A 79 -1.59 -3.22 -15.78
N PHE A 80 -1.76 -2.03 -15.19
CA PHE A 80 -1.75 -0.76 -15.94
C PHE A 80 -0.40 -0.42 -16.56
N ASN A 81 0.69 -0.99 -16.03
CA ASN A 81 2.03 -0.76 -16.55
C ASN A 81 2.39 -1.75 -17.66
N PRO A 82 3.29 -1.38 -18.60
CA PRO A 82 3.86 -2.32 -19.54
C PRO A 82 4.56 -3.50 -18.84
N VAL A 83 4.48 -4.69 -19.44
CA VAL A 83 5.16 -5.89 -18.91
C VAL A 83 6.69 -5.73 -18.87
N SER A 84 7.26 -4.84 -19.69
CA SER A 84 8.70 -4.57 -19.75
C SER A 84 9.24 -3.74 -18.58
N VAL A 85 8.37 -3.12 -17.77
CA VAL A 85 8.80 -2.35 -16.59
C VAL A 85 9.39 -3.32 -15.55
N SER A 86 10.53 -2.98 -14.96
CA SER A 86 11.17 -3.86 -13.98
C SER A 86 10.29 -4.04 -12.73
N PRO A 87 10.35 -5.19 -12.06
CA PRO A 87 9.68 -5.38 -10.77
C PRO A 87 10.07 -4.31 -9.74
N GLU A 88 11.34 -3.90 -9.70
CA GLU A 88 11.86 -2.86 -8.81
C GLU A 88 11.25 -1.49 -9.11
N ASP A 89 11.08 -1.13 -10.38
CA ASP A 89 10.43 0.13 -10.76
C ASP A 89 8.94 0.13 -10.38
N ILE A 90 8.25 -1.00 -10.56
CA ILE A 90 6.86 -1.16 -10.10
C ILE A 90 6.77 -1.02 -8.58
N GLU A 91 7.64 -1.69 -7.83
CA GLU A 91 7.69 -1.60 -6.38
C GLU A 91 7.84 -0.14 -5.92
N ASN A 92 8.83 0.57 -6.47
CA ASN A 92 9.12 1.96 -6.13
C ASN A 92 7.94 2.88 -6.48
N GLN A 93 7.33 2.72 -7.65
CA GLN A 93 6.16 3.52 -8.04
C GLN A 93 4.98 3.32 -7.08
N ILE A 94 4.72 2.06 -6.69
CA ILE A 94 3.62 1.73 -5.79
C ILE A 94 3.89 2.27 -4.38
N LEU A 95 5.13 2.12 -3.89
CA LEU A 95 5.59 2.64 -2.61
C LEU A 95 5.45 4.16 -2.53
N GLU A 96 6.02 4.88 -3.51
CA GLU A 96 5.96 6.34 -3.57
C GLU A 96 4.52 6.86 -3.62
N SER A 97 3.68 6.24 -4.45
CA SER A 97 2.26 6.63 -4.57
C SER A 97 1.52 6.40 -3.26
N CYS A 98 1.79 5.27 -2.58
CA CYS A 98 1.19 4.98 -1.28
C CYS A 98 1.60 5.99 -0.21
N LEU A 99 2.90 6.29 -0.09
CA LEU A 99 3.41 7.29 0.85
C LEU A 99 2.83 8.68 0.58
N LYS A 100 2.68 9.08 -0.70
CA LYS A 100 2.05 10.36 -1.07
C LYS A 100 0.60 10.46 -0.59
N ARG A 101 -0.18 9.36 -0.63
CA ARG A 101 -1.55 9.34 -0.11
C ARG A 101 -1.59 9.53 1.40
N TYR A 102 -0.71 8.87 2.15
CA TYR A 102 -0.61 9.08 3.59
C TYR A 102 -0.15 10.50 3.97
N GLN A 103 0.59 11.17 3.09
CA GLN A 103 0.96 12.58 3.25
C GLN A 103 -0.13 13.58 2.80
N GLY A 104 -1.30 13.09 2.35
CA GLY A 104 -2.39 13.94 1.85
C GLY A 104 -2.10 14.63 0.50
N LYS A 105 -1.13 14.11 -0.27
CA LYS A 105 -0.67 14.71 -1.54
C LYS A 105 -1.25 14.03 -2.79
N GLU A 106 -2.08 13.01 -2.62
CA GLU A 106 -2.91 12.44 -3.68
C GLU A 106 -4.33 12.11 -3.17
N PRO A 107 -5.36 12.18 -4.03
CA PRO A 107 -6.71 11.78 -3.68
C PRO A 107 -6.81 10.27 -3.39
N MET A 108 -7.66 9.90 -2.44
CA MET A 108 -8.06 8.50 -2.26
C MET A 108 -8.99 8.11 -3.40
N THR A 109 -8.46 7.38 -4.38
CA THR A 109 -9.25 6.76 -5.46
C THR A 109 -9.57 5.32 -5.15
#